data_AF-A0A1Y1Q6B5-F1
#
_entry.id   AF-A0A1Y1Q6B5-F1
#
_cell.length_a   1.000
_cell.length_b   1.000
_cell.length_c   1.000
_cell.angle_alpha   90.00
_cell.angle_beta   90.00
_cell.angle_gamma   90.00
#
_symmetry.space_group_name_H-M   'P 1'
#
loop_
_entity.id
_entity.type
_entity.pdbx_description
1 polymer ?
#
loop_
_entity_poly.entity_id
_entity_poly.type
_entity_poly.pdbx_seq_one_letter_code
_entity_poly.pdbx_strand_id
1 'polypeptide(L)'
;MFLALFKQKPGGDVEEISTQEYARQPIEFDSGGHNTAQIAFPAALSDWGRLDIVRVLSDLKGGTTALSGAINPPCLCYTGDNIIIPVGGLSISDCGLTTPNQQETSEQTPYQLSTADDLTPGNAVYIRSDGRLALACASLTSTEANAVGLAISQSPAGTPAIYSSDGFVTRQDWVVVIGSTYLEVGKDYFLSQEPGKLTTEVPISGFSLKIGKAVYPDTLDIELNQLIELS
;
A
#
# COMPACT_ATOMS: atom_id res chain seq x y z
N MET A 1 25.74 3.23 16.00
CA MET A 1 24.60 3.84 15.28
C MET A 1 23.32 3.22 15.83
N PHE A 2 22.16 3.79 15.52
CA PHE A 2 20.89 3.28 16.04
C PHE A 2 19.89 3.05 14.90
N LEU A 3 19.29 1.87 14.86
CA LEU A 3 18.22 1.54 13.94
C LEU A 3 16.90 2.06 14.49
N ALA A 4 16.15 2.75 13.64
CA ALA A 4 14.83 3.26 13.91
C ALA A 4 13.84 2.79 12.84
N LEU A 5 12.60 2.54 13.27
CA LEU A 5 11.51 2.07 12.44
C LEU A 5 10.59 3.24 12.09
N PHE A 6 10.18 3.28 10.82
CA PHE A 6 9.33 4.33 10.29
C PHE A 6 8.15 3.74 9.52
N LYS A 7 7.02 4.43 9.58
CA LYS A 7 5.88 4.20 8.69
C LYS A 7 5.71 5.35 7.72
N GLN A 8 5.16 5.08 6.55
CA GLN A 8 4.77 6.13 5.62
C GLN A 8 3.39 6.70 6.00
N LYS A 9 3.29 8.03 6.11
CA LYS A 9 2.04 8.75 6.31
C LYS A 9 1.31 8.93 4.97
N PRO A 10 -0.03 9.09 5.00
CA PRO A 10 -0.77 9.60 3.86
C PRO A 10 -0.16 10.93 3.40
N GLY A 11 0.18 11.05 2.10
CA GLY A 11 0.85 12.22 1.54
C GLY A 11 2.37 12.09 1.38
N GLY A 12 2.98 10.97 1.78
CA GLY A 12 4.37 10.63 1.48
C GLY A 12 5.39 10.98 2.56
N ASP A 13 4.99 11.74 3.59
CA ASP A 13 5.81 11.97 4.78
C ASP A 13 6.08 10.67 5.55
N VAL A 14 7.10 10.65 6.41
CA VAL A 14 7.40 9.49 7.25
C VAL A 14 7.26 9.83 8.73
N GLU A 15 6.80 8.87 9.51
CA GLU A 15 6.72 8.96 10.96
C GLU A 15 7.70 7.99 11.61
N GLU A 16 8.52 8.46 12.55
CA GLU A 16 9.29 7.54 13.39
C GLU A 16 8.36 6.90 14.41
N ILE A 17 8.41 5.58 14.46
CA ILE A 17 7.61 4.78 15.40
C ILE A 17 8.44 4.36 16.60
N SER A 18 9.73 4.08 16.40
CA SER A 18 10.68 3.68 17.45
C SER A 18 11.15 4.83 18.36
N THR A 19 10.25 5.76 18.72
CA THR A 19 10.55 6.87 19.62
C THR A 19 10.89 6.38 21.04
N GLN A 20 11.11 7.28 22.00
CA GLN A 20 11.66 6.95 23.33
C GLN A 20 10.98 5.77 24.05
N GLU A 21 9.69 5.54 23.80
CA GLU A 21 8.91 4.46 24.42
C GLU A 21 9.26 3.05 23.89
N TYR A 22 9.82 2.96 22.69
CA TYR A 22 10.18 1.71 22.02
C TYR A 22 11.69 1.53 21.81
N ALA A 23 12.46 2.57 22.14
CA ALA A 23 13.93 2.67 22.07
C ALA A 23 14.52 2.22 20.72
N ARG A 24 15.17 3.15 20.03
CA ARG A 24 16.03 2.81 18.88
C ARG A 24 17.05 1.76 19.28
N GLN A 25 17.26 0.78 18.42
CA GLN A 25 18.12 -0.35 18.75
C GLN A 25 19.56 -0.11 18.26
N PRO A 26 20.58 -0.42 19.06
CA PRO A 26 21.96 -0.32 18.60
C PRO A 26 22.18 -1.24 17.39
N ILE A 27 22.92 -0.74 16.40
CA ILE A 27 23.26 -1.48 15.20
C ILE A 27 24.72 -1.26 14.82
N GLU A 28 25.34 -2.35 14.38
CA GLU A 28 26.69 -2.43 13.83
C GLU A 28 26.65 -3.26 12.56
N PHE A 29 27.55 -2.96 11.62
CA PHE A 29 27.67 -3.64 10.34
C PHE A 29 29.08 -4.23 10.20
N ASP A 30 29.19 -5.40 9.56
CA ASP A 30 30.47 -5.98 9.19
C ASP A 30 31.08 -5.31 7.95
N SER A 31 32.25 -5.78 7.52
CA SER A 31 32.92 -5.29 6.32
C SER A 31 32.16 -5.58 5.02
N GLY A 32 31.22 -6.52 5.03
CA GLY A 32 30.30 -6.81 3.92
C GLY A 32 29.05 -5.93 3.94
N GLY A 33 28.90 -5.06 4.93
CA GLY A 33 27.74 -4.19 5.08
C GLY A 33 26.52 -4.88 5.71
N HIS A 34 26.68 -6.05 6.34
CA HIS A 34 25.58 -6.78 6.98
C HIS A 34 25.50 -6.49 8.47
N ASN A 35 24.29 -6.40 9.04
CA ASN A 35 24.15 -6.24 10.48
C ASN A 35 24.72 -7.46 11.23
N THR A 36 25.54 -7.21 12.25
CA THR A 36 26.32 -8.26 12.93
C THR A 36 25.57 -8.99 14.04
N ALA A 37 24.44 -8.45 14.48
CA ALA A 37 23.63 -8.97 15.57
C ALA A 37 22.15 -8.94 15.23
N GLN A 38 21.38 -9.83 15.86
CA GLN A 38 19.92 -9.76 15.83
C GLN A 38 19.47 -8.47 16.53
N ILE A 39 18.53 -7.78 15.92
CA ILE A 39 17.97 -6.53 16.42
C ILE A 39 16.52 -6.82 16.79
N ALA A 40 16.17 -6.66 18.06
CA ALA A 40 14.82 -6.89 18.55
C ALA A 40 14.29 -5.60 19.17
N PHE A 41 13.15 -5.12 18.67
CA PHE A 41 12.42 -4.04 19.31
C PHE A 41 11.55 -4.62 20.43
N PRO A 42 11.27 -3.84 21.51
CA PRO A 42 10.25 -4.18 22.47
C PRO A 42 8.90 -4.44 21.79
N ALA A 43 8.05 -5.22 22.46
CA ALA A 43 6.69 -5.43 22.01
C ALA A 43 5.97 -4.09 21.82
N ALA A 44 5.25 -3.94 20.71
CA ALA A 44 4.49 -2.72 20.45
C ALA A 44 3.41 -2.51 21.52
N LEU A 45 3.31 -1.29 22.05
CA LEU A 45 2.34 -0.91 23.10
C LEU A 45 1.05 -0.34 22.49
N SER A 46 1.04 -0.13 21.18
CA SER A 46 -0.10 0.31 20.38
C SER A 46 0.04 -0.22 18.96
N ASP A 47 -1.04 -0.15 18.18
CA ASP A 47 -0.99 -0.51 16.77
C ASP A 47 -0.19 0.53 15.99
N TRP A 48 0.92 0.11 15.39
CA TRP A 48 1.77 0.99 14.58
C TRP A 48 1.31 1.01 13.13
N GLY A 49 0.65 -0.06 12.69
CA GLY A 49 0.22 -0.27 11.32
C GLY A 49 1.37 -0.79 10.46
N ARG A 50 1.39 -0.35 9.21
CA ARG A 50 2.38 -0.78 8.22
C ARG A 50 3.72 -0.06 8.42
N LEU A 51 4.80 -0.83 8.51
CA LEU A 51 6.17 -0.38 8.61
C LEU A 51 6.87 -0.64 7.28
N ASP A 52 7.31 0.46 6.66
CA ASP A 52 7.81 0.46 5.29
C ASP A 52 9.28 0.83 5.21
N ILE A 53 9.80 1.47 6.26
CA ILE A 53 11.08 2.17 6.20
C ILE A 53 11.86 1.91 7.48
N VAL A 54 13.15 1.65 7.30
CA VAL A 54 14.13 1.72 8.39
C VAL A 54 15.10 2.86 8.13
N ARG A 55 15.56 3.50 9.20
CA ARG A 55 16.67 4.45 9.14
C ARG A 55 17.73 4.12 10.17
N VAL A 56 18.98 4.37 9.80
CA VAL A 56 20.12 4.33 10.72
C VAL A 56 20.44 5.76 11.12
N LEU A 57 20.35 6.05 12.41
CA LEU A 57 20.54 7.37 13.00
C LEU A 57 21.88 7.43 13.75
N SER A 58 22.47 8.62 13.77
CA SER A 58 23.77 8.85 14.44
C SER A 58 23.69 8.75 15.96
N ASP A 59 22.54 9.03 16.57
CA ASP A 59 22.35 9.03 18.03
C ASP A 59 21.01 8.44 18.46
N LEU A 60 20.90 8.16 19.77
CA LEU A 60 19.73 7.55 20.39
C LEU A 60 18.54 8.52 20.52
N LYS A 61 18.74 9.84 20.42
CA LYS A 61 17.70 10.85 20.62
C LYS A 61 17.05 11.32 19.32
N GLY A 62 17.63 11.00 18.18
CA GLY A 62 17.19 11.45 16.87
C GLY A 62 18.22 12.44 16.37
N GLY A 63 19.15 11.93 15.56
CA GLY A 63 20.22 12.70 14.95
C GLY A 63 20.12 12.68 13.43
N THR A 64 21.25 12.90 12.77
CA THR A 64 21.34 12.82 11.31
C THR A 64 21.03 11.39 10.86
N THR A 65 20.19 11.27 9.84
CA THR A 65 19.98 9.99 9.13
C THR A 65 21.23 9.66 8.33
N ALA A 66 21.94 8.62 8.74
CA ALA A 66 23.10 8.11 8.02
C ALA A 66 22.69 7.23 6.84
N LEU A 67 21.64 6.41 7.00
CA LEU A 67 21.12 5.50 6.00
C LEU A 67 19.60 5.43 6.09
N SER A 68 18.93 5.22 4.96
CA SER A 68 17.49 4.96 4.87
C SER A 68 17.26 3.84 3.88
N GLY A 69 16.36 2.91 4.20
CA GLY A 69 16.01 1.79 3.33
C GLY A 69 14.56 1.36 3.52
N ALA A 70 14.02 0.66 2.53
CA ALA A 70 12.69 0.09 2.63
C ALA A 70 12.72 -1.26 3.38
N ILE A 71 11.67 -1.55 4.13
CA ILE A 71 11.37 -2.89 4.64
C ILE A 71 10.64 -3.62 3.51
N ASN A 72 11.25 -4.69 2.99
CA ASN A 72 10.70 -5.47 1.90
C ASN A 72 10.67 -6.97 2.26
N PRO A 73 9.49 -7.60 2.33
CA PRO A 73 8.17 -6.98 2.21
C PRO A 73 7.83 -6.11 3.43
N PRO A 74 7.00 -5.05 3.30
CA PRO A 74 6.52 -4.27 4.45
C PRO A 74 5.96 -5.14 5.57
N CYS A 75 6.10 -4.69 6.81
CA CYS A 75 5.70 -5.43 8.00
C CYS A 75 4.51 -4.73 8.68
N LEU A 76 3.46 -5.47 9.05
CA LEU A 76 2.43 -4.93 9.94
C LEU A 76 2.84 -5.18 11.37
N CYS A 77 2.68 -4.17 12.21
CA CYS A 77 2.94 -4.27 13.63
C CYS A 77 1.72 -3.82 14.42
N TYR A 78 1.13 -4.78 15.13
CA TYR A 78 0.02 -4.59 16.05
C TYR A 78 0.51 -4.60 17.49
N THR A 79 -0.35 -4.12 18.40
CA THR A 79 -0.11 -4.17 19.83
C THR A 79 0.28 -5.59 20.28
N GLY A 80 1.43 -5.73 20.94
CA GLY A 80 1.98 -6.99 21.42
C GLY A 80 2.96 -7.68 20.48
N ASP A 81 3.04 -7.27 19.21
CA ASP A 81 3.99 -7.84 18.26
C ASP A 81 5.43 -7.45 18.61
N ASN A 82 6.35 -8.40 18.42
CA ASN A 82 7.79 -8.14 18.48
C ASN A 82 8.35 -8.04 17.07
N ILE A 83 9.12 -6.98 16.81
CA ILE A 83 9.83 -6.84 15.54
C ILE A 83 11.25 -7.33 15.72
N ILE A 84 11.61 -8.35 14.96
CA ILE A 84 12.91 -8.97 14.99
C ILE A 84 13.52 -8.89 13.60
N ILE A 85 14.68 -8.27 13.52
CA ILE A 85 15.53 -8.27 12.34
C ILE A 85 16.68 -9.24 12.61
N PRO A 86 16.77 -10.37 11.89
CA PRO A 86 17.81 -11.36 12.12
C PRO A 86 19.20 -10.82 11.75
N VAL A 87 20.25 -11.51 12.19
CA VAL A 87 21.62 -11.27 11.73
C VAL A 87 21.67 -11.34 10.20
N GLY A 88 22.30 -10.37 9.56
CA GLY A 88 22.36 -10.24 8.10
C GLY A 88 21.04 -9.87 7.41
N GLY A 89 19.96 -9.67 8.16
CA GLY A 89 18.65 -9.23 7.64
C GLY A 89 18.64 -7.77 7.16
N LEU A 90 19.66 -6.99 7.49
CA LEU A 90 19.94 -5.68 6.91
C LEU A 90 21.29 -5.71 6.22
N SER A 91 21.31 -5.28 4.97
CA SER A 91 22.53 -5.10 4.18
C SER A 91 22.61 -3.67 3.66
N ILE A 92 23.79 -3.08 3.77
CA ILE A 92 24.16 -1.84 3.10
C ILE A 92 24.80 -2.22 1.78
N SER A 93 24.06 -2.13 0.69
CA SER A 93 24.63 -2.18 -0.65
C SER A 93 25.10 -0.78 -1.06
N ASP A 94 26.38 -0.65 -1.39
CA ASP A 94 27.03 0.57 -1.89
C ASP A 94 26.83 1.84 -1.04
N CYS A 95 27.74 2.08 -0.09
CA CYS A 95 28.03 3.44 0.42
C CYS A 95 28.72 4.33 -0.65
N GLY A 96 28.81 3.88 -1.90
CA GLY A 96 29.29 4.68 -3.02
C GLY A 96 28.25 5.73 -3.37
N LEU A 97 28.69 6.99 -3.49
CA LEU A 97 28.03 8.04 -4.27
C LEU A 97 27.99 7.66 -5.76
N THR A 98 27.47 6.49 -6.07
CA THR A 98 27.10 6.04 -7.38
C THR A 98 25.62 5.76 -7.24
N THR A 99 24.81 6.60 -7.89
CA THR A 99 23.38 6.40 -8.05
C THR A 99 23.11 4.91 -8.17
N PRO A 100 22.41 4.27 -7.22
CA PRO A 100 22.14 2.85 -7.31
C PRO A 100 21.53 2.64 -8.70
N ASN A 101 21.98 1.60 -9.40
CA ASN A 101 21.21 1.05 -10.49
C ASN A 101 19.81 0.87 -9.92
N GLN A 102 18.92 1.81 -10.25
CA GLN A 102 17.52 1.67 -9.97
C GLN A 102 17.17 0.40 -10.71
N GLN A 103 17.00 -0.69 -9.95
CA GLN A 103 16.15 -1.76 -10.41
C GLN A 103 14.88 -1.01 -10.83
N GLU A 104 14.64 -0.93 -12.14
CA GLU A 104 13.47 -0.29 -12.71
C GLU A 104 12.28 -1.10 -12.17
N THR A 105 11.86 -0.81 -10.94
CA THR A 105 10.46 -0.82 -10.60
C THR A 105 9.87 0.05 -11.68
N SER A 106 9.25 -0.58 -12.67
CA SER A 106 8.50 0.13 -13.69
C SER A 106 7.61 1.08 -12.91
N GLU A 107 7.99 2.36 -12.88
CA GLU A 107 7.18 3.39 -12.26
C GLU A 107 5.93 3.42 -13.10
N GLN A 108 4.93 2.68 -12.63
CA GLN A 108 3.66 2.59 -13.28
C GLN A 108 3.12 4.01 -13.28
N THR A 109 3.10 4.61 -14.47
CA THR A 109 2.69 6.00 -14.59
C THR A 109 1.19 6.02 -14.40
N PRO A 110 0.68 6.60 -13.31
CA PRO A 110 -0.75 6.53 -13.04
C PRO A 110 -1.50 7.36 -14.09
N TYR A 111 -2.70 6.91 -14.44
CA TYR A 111 -3.49 7.52 -15.49
C TYR A 111 -4.33 8.67 -14.93
N GLN A 112 -4.47 9.76 -15.69
CA GLN A 112 -5.25 10.93 -15.29
C GLN A 112 -6.36 11.25 -16.30
N LEU A 113 -7.60 11.35 -15.82
CA LEU A 113 -8.79 11.68 -16.62
C LEU A 113 -9.77 12.54 -15.81
N SER A 114 -10.63 13.31 -16.49
CA SER A 114 -11.73 14.03 -15.81
C SER A 114 -12.77 13.05 -15.30
N THR A 115 -13.32 13.29 -14.12
CA THR A 115 -14.35 12.45 -13.50
C THR A 115 -15.75 12.86 -13.93
N ALA A 116 -16.68 11.91 -14.01
CA ALA A 116 -18.12 12.13 -14.18
C ALA A 116 -18.86 12.07 -12.83
N ASP A 117 -18.33 11.32 -11.88
CA ASP A 117 -18.85 11.17 -10.51
C ASP A 117 -17.84 11.67 -9.48
N ASP A 118 -18.28 11.85 -8.22
CA ASP A 118 -17.36 12.06 -7.11
C ASP A 118 -16.60 10.76 -6.82
N LEU A 119 -15.27 10.83 -6.80
CA LEU A 119 -14.39 9.69 -6.55
C LEU A 119 -13.67 9.84 -5.20
N THR A 120 -13.54 8.72 -4.51
CA THR A 120 -12.71 8.53 -3.32
C THR A 120 -11.65 7.46 -3.63
N PRO A 121 -10.44 7.54 -3.03
CA PRO A 121 -9.42 6.52 -3.22
C PRO A 121 -9.98 5.11 -2.97
N GLY A 122 -9.54 4.12 -3.74
CA GLY A 122 -10.02 2.74 -3.72
C GLY A 122 -11.34 2.50 -4.47
N ASN A 123 -12.05 3.52 -4.95
CA ASN A 123 -13.24 3.26 -5.77
C ASN A 123 -12.85 2.56 -7.08
N ALA A 124 -13.60 1.51 -7.43
CA ALA A 124 -13.51 0.90 -8.75
C ALA A 124 -14.08 1.85 -9.82
N VAL A 125 -13.34 2.07 -10.89
CA VAL A 125 -13.71 3.02 -11.94
C VAL A 125 -13.70 2.40 -13.32
N TYR A 126 -14.56 2.89 -14.21
CA TYR A 126 -14.55 2.60 -15.65
C TYR A 126 -14.44 3.90 -16.45
N ILE A 127 -14.15 3.80 -17.75
CA ILE A 127 -14.14 4.95 -18.66
C ILE A 127 -15.46 4.98 -19.42
N ARG A 128 -16.24 6.04 -19.20
CA ARG A 128 -17.49 6.29 -19.92
C ARG A 128 -17.26 6.56 -21.40
N SER A 129 -18.32 6.44 -22.19
CA SER A 129 -18.29 6.74 -23.63
C SER A 129 -17.91 8.19 -23.97
N ASP A 130 -18.02 9.11 -23.01
CA ASP A 130 -17.57 10.51 -23.15
C ASP A 130 -16.12 10.74 -22.71
N GLY A 131 -15.38 9.67 -22.36
CA GLY A 131 -13.98 9.71 -21.96
C GLY A 131 -13.73 10.09 -20.50
N ARG A 132 -14.78 10.17 -19.67
CA ARG A 132 -14.67 10.51 -18.25
C ARG A 132 -14.68 9.28 -17.34
N LEU A 133 -14.01 9.37 -16.20
CA LEU A 133 -14.02 8.31 -15.18
C LEU A 133 -15.34 8.32 -14.41
N ALA A 134 -15.94 7.15 -14.23
CA ALA A 134 -17.15 6.98 -13.43
C ALA A 134 -17.06 5.73 -12.56
N LEU A 135 -17.96 5.61 -11.59
CA LEU A 135 -17.98 4.47 -10.66
C LEU A 135 -18.40 3.18 -11.39
N ALA A 136 -17.54 2.16 -11.38
CA ALA A 136 -17.84 0.86 -11.99
C ALA A 136 -18.87 0.09 -11.14
N CYS A 137 -19.69 -0.74 -11.76
CA CYS A 137 -20.73 -1.49 -11.06
C CYS A 137 -21.04 -2.83 -11.73
N ALA A 138 -21.01 -3.92 -10.95
CA ALA A 138 -21.22 -5.28 -11.46
C ALA A 138 -22.67 -5.57 -11.91
N SER A 139 -23.65 -4.76 -11.48
CA SER A 139 -25.08 -4.99 -11.76
C SER A 139 -25.61 -4.22 -12.99
N LEU A 140 -24.76 -3.43 -13.66
CA LEU A 140 -25.17 -2.56 -14.76
C LEU A 140 -24.80 -3.15 -16.13
N THR A 141 -24.41 -2.32 -17.10
CA THR A 141 -24.02 -2.78 -18.45
C THR A 141 -22.60 -3.36 -18.47
N SER A 142 -22.25 -4.11 -19.51
CA SER A 142 -20.89 -4.65 -19.69
C SER A 142 -19.81 -3.57 -19.70
N THR A 143 -20.13 -2.38 -20.25
CA THR A 143 -19.23 -1.21 -20.22
C THR A 143 -19.00 -0.70 -18.80
N GLU A 144 -20.05 -0.61 -18.00
CA GLU A 144 -20.01 -0.11 -16.61
C GLU A 144 -19.39 -1.13 -15.64
N ALA A 145 -19.50 -2.41 -15.96
CA ALA A 145 -18.89 -3.49 -15.19
C ALA A 145 -17.40 -3.71 -15.54
N ASN A 146 -16.92 -3.21 -16.68
CA ASN A 146 -15.53 -3.34 -17.10
C ASN A 146 -14.63 -2.29 -16.41
N ALA A 147 -14.36 -2.49 -15.13
CA ALA A 147 -13.49 -1.59 -14.38
C ALA A 147 -12.08 -1.55 -14.98
N VAL A 148 -11.53 -0.35 -15.15
CA VAL A 148 -10.18 -0.10 -15.68
C VAL A 148 -9.13 0.05 -14.58
N GLY A 149 -9.55 0.10 -13.32
CA GLY A 149 -8.66 0.26 -12.18
C GLY A 149 -9.35 0.82 -10.94
N LEU A 150 -8.53 1.29 -10.01
CA LEU A 150 -8.96 1.94 -8.77
C LEU A 150 -8.52 3.40 -8.75
N ALA A 151 -9.41 4.30 -8.35
CA ALA A 151 -9.05 5.69 -8.06
C ALA A 151 -8.02 5.73 -6.92
N ILE A 152 -6.97 6.55 -7.03
CA ILE A 152 -5.94 6.70 -5.98
C ILE A 152 -5.96 8.09 -5.34
N SER A 153 -6.82 8.99 -5.83
CA SER A 153 -7.01 10.35 -5.32
C SER A 153 -8.49 10.66 -5.13
N GLN A 154 -8.83 11.44 -4.09
CA GLN A 154 -10.16 12.04 -3.98
C GLN A 154 -10.34 13.08 -5.09
N SER A 155 -11.48 13.07 -5.79
CA SER A 155 -11.74 13.99 -6.90
C SER A 155 -13.24 14.23 -7.08
N PRO A 156 -13.73 15.48 -6.93
CA PRO A 156 -15.11 15.81 -7.24
C PRO A 156 -15.43 15.64 -8.73
N ALA A 157 -16.71 15.42 -9.05
CA ALA A 157 -17.20 15.32 -10.42
C ALA A 157 -16.78 16.52 -11.29
N GLY A 158 -16.24 16.23 -12.48
CA GLY A 158 -15.78 17.24 -13.44
C GLY A 158 -14.33 17.68 -13.27
N THR A 159 -13.65 17.23 -12.21
CA THR A 159 -12.23 17.52 -11.99
C THR A 159 -11.36 16.35 -12.42
N PRO A 160 -10.04 16.54 -12.67
CA PRO A 160 -9.16 15.41 -12.93
C PRO A 160 -9.02 14.49 -11.72
N ALA A 161 -8.99 13.18 -11.94
CA ALA A 161 -8.63 12.16 -10.97
C ALA A 161 -7.51 11.29 -11.51
N ILE A 162 -6.77 10.70 -10.58
CA ILE A 162 -5.72 9.73 -10.85
C ILE A 162 -6.26 8.33 -10.50
N TYR A 163 -6.03 7.35 -11.37
CA TYR A 163 -6.33 5.94 -11.12
C TYR A 163 -5.16 5.02 -11.51
N SER A 164 -5.15 3.81 -10.94
CA SER A 164 -4.16 2.77 -11.21
C SER A 164 -4.85 1.51 -11.72
N SER A 165 -4.31 0.89 -12.77
CA SER A 165 -4.81 -0.36 -13.37
C SER A 165 -4.10 -1.62 -12.90
N ASP A 166 -2.97 -1.45 -12.21
CA ASP A 166 -2.12 -2.49 -11.64
C ASP A 166 -1.39 -1.91 -10.41
N GLY A 167 -0.57 -2.72 -9.74
CA GLY A 167 0.20 -2.31 -8.58
C GLY A 167 -0.64 -2.27 -7.29
N PHE A 168 -0.19 -1.48 -6.31
CA PHE A 168 -0.77 -1.50 -4.96
C PHE A 168 -1.58 -0.23 -4.67
N VAL A 169 -2.75 -0.41 -4.07
CA VAL A 169 -3.54 0.69 -3.49
C VAL A 169 -3.59 0.52 -1.98
N THR A 170 -3.09 1.52 -1.27
CA THR A 170 -3.04 1.53 0.20
C THR A 170 -4.03 2.55 0.77
N ARG A 171 -4.85 2.13 1.73
CA ARG A 171 -5.77 2.99 2.48
C ARG A 171 -5.87 2.54 3.92
N GLN A 172 -5.84 3.51 4.85
CA GLN A 172 -6.05 3.25 6.27
C GLN A 172 -7.49 2.89 6.61
N ASP A 173 -8.45 3.34 5.80
CA ASP A 173 -9.87 3.09 6.00
C ASP A 173 -10.54 2.72 4.68
N TRP A 174 -10.99 1.48 4.60
CA TRP A 174 -11.71 0.93 3.46
C TRP A 174 -13.23 0.97 3.60
N VAL A 175 -13.80 1.56 4.67
CA VAL A 175 -15.26 1.52 4.96
C VAL A 175 -16.09 1.98 3.77
N VAL A 176 -15.69 3.07 3.13
CA VAL A 176 -16.41 3.64 1.98
C VAL A 176 -16.36 2.78 0.71
N VAL A 177 -15.44 1.81 0.63
CA VAL A 177 -15.27 0.92 -0.54
C VAL A 177 -15.72 -0.51 -0.27
N ILE A 178 -15.51 -1.07 0.93
CA ILE A 178 -15.87 -2.47 1.26
C ILE A 178 -16.78 -2.62 2.48
N GLY A 179 -17.13 -1.52 3.16
CA GLY A 179 -17.94 -1.57 4.38
C GLY A 179 -17.18 -1.96 5.67
N SER A 180 -15.86 -2.14 5.60
CA SER A 180 -14.97 -2.46 6.72
C SER A 180 -13.75 -1.54 6.70
N THR A 181 -13.21 -1.21 7.87
CA THR A 181 -11.97 -0.42 8.00
C THR A 181 -10.79 -1.13 7.34
N TYR A 182 -10.76 -2.45 7.44
CA TYR A 182 -9.63 -3.29 7.00
C TYR A 182 -10.05 -4.33 5.96
N LEU A 183 -9.13 -4.60 5.04
CA LEU A 183 -9.16 -5.73 4.14
C LEU A 183 -8.88 -7.04 4.90
N GLU A 184 -9.44 -8.14 4.42
CA GLU A 184 -9.14 -9.50 4.88
C GLU A 184 -7.93 -10.04 4.10
N VAL A 185 -6.76 -10.13 4.76
CA VAL A 185 -5.51 -10.57 4.10
C VAL A 185 -5.67 -11.91 3.39
N GLY A 186 -5.21 -11.97 2.15
CA GLY A 186 -5.25 -13.15 1.30
C GLY A 186 -6.58 -13.36 0.58
N LYS A 187 -7.62 -12.55 0.84
CA LYS A 187 -8.89 -12.63 0.11
C LYS A 187 -8.81 -11.93 -1.25
N ASP A 188 -9.51 -12.52 -2.21
CA ASP A 188 -9.81 -11.89 -3.49
C ASP A 188 -10.95 -10.90 -3.31
N TYR A 189 -10.85 -9.76 -3.97
CA TYR A 189 -11.87 -8.71 -4.01
C TYR A 189 -12.42 -8.58 -5.43
N PHE A 190 -13.74 -8.55 -5.51
CA PHE A 190 -14.51 -8.46 -6.73
C PHE A 190 -15.24 -7.13 -6.82
N LEU A 191 -15.60 -6.72 -8.03
CA LEU A 191 -16.48 -5.57 -8.26
C LEU A 191 -17.85 -5.83 -7.61
N SER A 192 -18.32 -4.89 -6.80
CA SER A 192 -19.61 -4.99 -6.12
C SER A 192 -20.78 -4.64 -7.06
N GLN A 193 -21.99 -5.07 -6.68
CA GLN A 193 -23.24 -4.60 -7.28
C GLN A 193 -23.61 -3.17 -6.85
N GLU A 194 -22.87 -2.59 -5.91
CA GLU A 194 -22.93 -1.17 -5.54
C GLU A 194 -21.86 -0.37 -6.30
N PRO A 195 -22.22 0.80 -6.90
CA PRO A 195 -21.27 1.59 -7.68
C PRO A 195 -19.99 1.95 -6.92
N GLY A 196 -18.85 1.65 -7.52
CA GLY A 196 -17.51 2.02 -7.05
C GLY A 196 -17.01 1.20 -5.87
N LYS A 197 -17.74 0.18 -5.43
CA LYS A 197 -17.41 -0.63 -4.26
C LYS A 197 -16.79 -1.98 -4.64
N LEU A 198 -16.11 -2.58 -3.67
CA LEU A 198 -15.57 -3.94 -3.77
C LEU A 198 -16.28 -4.84 -2.76
N THR A 199 -16.24 -6.15 -3.02
CA THR A 199 -16.79 -7.18 -2.14
C THR A 199 -15.88 -8.42 -2.13
N THR A 200 -15.88 -9.18 -1.04
CA THR A 200 -15.21 -10.50 -0.97
C THR A 200 -16.12 -11.63 -1.46
N GLU A 201 -17.42 -11.35 -1.65
CA GLU A 201 -18.38 -12.29 -2.20
C GLU A 201 -18.36 -12.22 -3.72
N VAL A 202 -18.16 -13.36 -4.39
CA VAL A 202 -18.25 -13.42 -5.85
C VAL A 202 -19.68 -13.07 -6.27
N PRO A 203 -19.89 -12.08 -7.17
CA PRO A 203 -21.22 -11.79 -7.68
C PRO A 203 -21.89 -13.05 -8.24
N ILE A 204 -23.19 -13.22 -7.97
CA ILE A 204 -23.98 -14.37 -8.45
C ILE A 204 -24.91 -14.03 -9.64
N SER A 205 -24.95 -12.75 -10.03
CA SER A 205 -25.75 -12.22 -11.14
C SER A 205 -25.09 -10.96 -11.71
N GLY A 206 -25.39 -10.61 -12.96
CA GLY A 206 -24.79 -9.45 -13.63
C GLY A 206 -23.42 -9.80 -14.18
N PHE A 207 -22.37 -9.16 -13.68
CA PHE A 207 -21.00 -9.42 -14.11
C PHE A 207 -20.09 -9.76 -12.92
N SER A 208 -19.11 -10.64 -13.15
CA SER A 208 -18.03 -10.92 -12.21
C SER A 208 -16.72 -10.37 -12.76
N LEU A 209 -16.06 -9.54 -11.97
CA LEU A 209 -14.73 -9.02 -12.24
C LEU A 209 -13.92 -9.06 -10.95
N LYS A 210 -12.85 -9.87 -10.92
CA LYS A 210 -11.86 -9.77 -9.85
C LYS A 210 -11.06 -8.48 -10.07
N ILE A 211 -10.97 -7.69 -9.01
CA ILE A 211 -10.27 -6.41 -8.99
C ILE A 211 -8.86 -6.57 -8.40
N GLY A 212 -8.70 -7.43 -7.41
CA GLY A 212 -7.43 -7.57 -6.73
C GLY A 212 -7.44 -8.57 -5.59
N LYS A 213 -6.32 -8.61 -4.86
CA LYS A 213 -6.13 -9.44 -3.68
C LYS A 213 -5.54 -8.62 -2.55
N ALA A 214 -6.08 -8.77 -1.35
CA ALA A 214 -5.52 -8.09 -0.19
C ALA A 214 -4.19 -8.73 0.20
N VAL A 215 -3.10 -7.98 0.09
CA VAL A 215 -1.76 -8.39 0.55
C VAL A 215 -1.53 -7.94 2.00
N TYR A 216 -2.20 -6.87 2.43
CA TYR A 216 -2.25 -6.40 3.82
C TYR A 216 -3.65 -5.86 4.15
N PRO A 217 -4.01 -5.66 5.43
CA PRO A 217 -5.29 -5.09 5.85
C PRO A 217 -5.58 -3.69 5.34
N ASP A 218 -4.55 -2.96 4.91
CA ASP A 218 -4.68 -1.63 4.32
C ASP A 218 -4.31 -1.61 2.83
N THR A 219 -3.81 -2.72 2.25
CA THR A 219 -3.20 -2.73 0.93
C THR A 219 -3.79 -3.82 0.03
N LEU A 220 -4.37 -3.38 -1.08
CA LEU A 220 -4.85 -4.24 -2.15
C LEU A 220 -3.84 -4.25 -3.30
N ASP A 221 -3.44 -5.44 -3.74
CA ASP A 221 -2.74 -5.65 -5.02
C ASP A 221 -3.79 -5.73 -6.14
N ILE A 222 -3.68 -4.85 -7.14
CA ILE A 222 -4.63 -4.77 -8.24
C ILE A 222 -4.31 -5.88 -9.25
N GLU A 223 -5.26 -6.79 -9.41
CA GLU A 223 -5.21 -7.94 -10.32
C GLU A 223 -6.50 -7.96 -11.15
N LEU A 224 -6.62 -7.05 -12.13
CA LEU A 224 -7.79 -6.97 -13.00
C LEU A 224 -7.86 -8.20 -13.92
N ASN A 225 -8.88 -9.04 -13.71
CA ASN A 225 -9.11 -10.22 -14.54
C ASN A 225 -10.07 -9.93 -15.70
N GLN A 226 -10.34 -10.96 -16.52
CA GLN A 226 -11.36 -10.89 -17.55
C GLN A 226 -12.76 -10.75 -16.92
N LEU A 227 -13.56 -9.83 -17.45
CA LEU A 227 -14.98 -9.67 -17.13
C LEU A 227 -15.79 -10.91 -17.57
N ILE A 228 -16.59 -11.47 -16.68
CA ILE A 228 -17.45 -12.63 -16.93
C ILE A 228 -18.91 -12.22 -16.77
N GLU A 229 -19.76 -12.46 -17.77
CA GLU A 229 -21.21 -12.29 -17.67
C GLU A 229 -21.84 -13.50 -16.95
N LEU A 230 -22.73 -13.22 -16.00
CA LEU A 230 -23.41 -14.21 -15.16
C LEU A 230 -24.90 -14.22 -15.49
N SER A 231 -25.45 -15.43 -15.62
CA SER A 231 -26.86 -15.69 -15.93
C SER A 231 -27.80 -15.48 -14.74
#